data_AF-A0A836W754-F1
#
_entry.id   AF-A0A836W754-F1
#
_cell.length_a   1.000
_cell.length_b   1.000
_cell.length_c   1.000
_cell.angle_alpha   90.00
_cell.angle_beta   90.00
_cell.angle_gamma   90.00
#
_symmetry.space_group_name_H-M   'P 1'
#
loop_
_entity.id
_entity.type
_entity.pdbx_description
1 polymer ?
#
loop_
_entity_poly.entity_id
_entity_poly.type
_entity_poly.pdbx_seq_one_letter_code
_entity_poly.pdbx_strand_id
1 'polypeptide(L)'
;MMKRSINAMRLTLRTSIILILAVMLTPVTGATGLDLHWLWDDRCADCHGHSGAFARQFLRVSGDELQGWHHVHDLRLFLHNHYLAGKEVDAVYNMLYAQASIQERFKNECSNCHESASKFVRDRLVFRDGVLFSRITGHPVRGFLEHHKNLEPDDVDFYTELLTRIAHEVYRP
;
A
#
# COMPACT_ATOMS: atom_id res chain seq x y z
N MET A 1 18.21 -59.01 64.79
CA MET A 1 17.78 -60.21 64.03
C MET A 1 16.68 -59.76 63.05
N MET A 2 16.72 -60.25 61.80
CA MET A 2 15.79 -60.01 60.65
C MET A 2 15.85 -58.60 60.00
N LYS A 3 16.43 -58.40 58.80
CA LYS A 3 16.18 -58.86 57.39
C LYS A 3 15.23 -57.97 56.59
N ARG A 4 15.81 -57.33 55.56
CA ARG A 4 15.26 -56.94 54.23
C ARG A 4 14.18 -55.82 54.25
N SER A 5 14.07 -54.93 53.26
CA SER A 5 14.35 -55.08 51.84
C SER A 5 14.64 -53.71 51.20
N ILE A 6 15.53 -53.74 50.22
CA ILE A 6 15.77 -52.67 49.24
C ILE A 6 14.59 -52.69 48.27
N ASN A 7 13.96 -51.54 48.00
CA ASN A 7 13.17 -51.35 46.80
C ASN A 7 13.54 -50.02 46.13
N ALA A 8 13.86 -50.16 44.85
CA ALA A 8 14.34 -49.14 43.97
C ALA A 8 13.24 -48.11 43.65
N MET A 9 13.61 -46.84 43.64
CA MET A 9 12.89 -45.84 42.86
C MET A 9 13.90 -45.11 41.97
N ARG A 10 14.25 -45.76 40.85
CA ARG A 10 14.79 -45.05 39.70
C ARG A 10 13.61 -44.43 38.98
N LEU A 11 13.30 -43.18 39.31
CA LEU A 11 12.38 -42.38 38.52
C LEU A 11 13.22 -41.47 37.61
N THR A 12 13.28 -41.88 36.35
CA THR A 12 13.98 -41.22 35.25
C THR A 12 13.47 -39.80 35.03
N LEU A 13 14.30 -38.82 35.37
CA LEU A 13 14.11 -37.40 35.06
C LEU A 13 14.44 -37.14 33.57
N ARG A 14 13.56 -37.51 32.64
CA ARG A 14 13.72 -37.22 31.21
C ARG A 14 12.38 -37.10 30.50
N THR A 15 11.70 -35.95 30.61
CA THR A 15 10.65 -35.52 29.65
C THR A 15 10.15 -34.11 30.01
N SER A 16 10.92 -33.07 29.72
CA SER A 16 10.41 -31.68 29.80
C SER A 16 11.11 -30.77 28.79
N ILE A 17 11.20 -31.18 27.52
CA ILE A 17 11.67 -30.31 26.43
C ILE A 17 10.90 -30.63 25.13
N ILE A 18 9.57 -30.66 25.15
CA ILE A 18 8.77 -30.68 23.91
C ILE A 18 7.43 -29.97 24.16
N LEU A 19 7.41 -28.66 24.40
CA LEU A 19 6.14 -27.89 24.32
C LEU A 19 6.30 -26.36 24.15
N ILE A 20 7.36 -25.87 23.49
CA ILE A 20 7.49 -24.42 23.17
C ILE A 20 8.00 -24.21 21.74
N LEU A 21 7.56 -25.05 20.78
CA LEU A 21 7.94 -24.89 19.36
C LEU A 21 6.75 -24.95 18.39
N ALA A 22 5.53 -24.65 18.87
CA ALA A 22 4.32 -24.70 18.06
C ALA A 22 3.63 -23.33 17.87
N VAL A 23 4.18 -22.23 18.40
CA VAL A 23 3.49 -20.91 18.43
C VAL A 23 3.88 -19.98 17.27
N MET A 24 4.87 -20.34 16.42
CA MET A 24 5.41 -19.43 15.40
C MET A 24 5.10 -19.84 13.95
N LEU A 25 3.96 -20.49 13.71
CA LEU A 25 3.46 -20.81 12.36
C LEU A 25 2.16 -20.03 12.07
N THR A 26 2.11 -18.75 12.43
CA THR A 26 1.10 -17.88 11.81
C THR A 26 1.51 -17.69 10.36
N PRO A 27 0.69 -18.09 9.37
CA PRO A 27 0.95 -17.70 8.00
C PRO A 27 1.03 -16.17 7.98
N VAL A 28 2.16 -15.64 7.51
CA VAL A 28 2.20 -14.24 7.10
C VAL A 28 1.25 -14.16 5.91
N THR A 29 -0.01 -13.80 6.18
CA THR A 29 -0.91 -13.32 5.15
C THR A 29 -0.26 -12.05 4.64
N GLY A 30 0.55 -12.16 3.58
CA GLY A 30 0.94 -11.01 2.81
C GLY A 30 -0.36 -10.32 2.43
N ALA A 31 -0.51 -9.04 2.79
CA ALA A 31 -1.71 -8.29 2.48
C ALA A 31 -2.00 -8.48 0.98
N THR A 32 -3.06 -9.25 0.66
CA THR A 32 -3.55 -9.47 -0.71
C THR A 32 -4.38 -8.26 -1.07
N GLY A 33 -3.73 -7.11 -1.02
CA GLY A 33 -4.40 -5.85 -1.06
C GLY A 33 -4.91 -5.52 -2.45
N LEU A 34 -6.05 -4.83 -2.51
CA LEU A 34 -6.58 -4.33 -3.78
C LEU A 34 -5.72 -3.15 -4.25
N ASP A 35 -4.90 -3.36 -5.27
CA ASP A 35 -4.17 -2.29 -5.95
C ASP A 35 -5.15 -1.49 -6.82
N LEU A 36 -5.47 -0.26 -6.38
CA LEU A 36 -6.46 0.59 -7.04
C LEU A 36 -5.99 1.09 -8.42
N HIS A 37 -4.68 1.18 -8.64
CA HIS A 37 -4.13 1.59 -9.93
C HIS A 37 -4.24 0.44 -10.93
N TRP A 38 -3.98 -0.79 -10.50
CA TRP A 38 -4.27 -1.96 -11.34
C TRP A 38 -5.75 -2.18 -11.58
N LEU A 39 -6.60 -1.99 -10.58
CA LEU A 39 -8.05 -2.06 -10.77
C LEU A 39 -8.52 -1.09 -11.85
N TRP A 40 -8.01 0.15 -11.81
CA TRP A 40 -8.30 1.15 -12.84
C TRP A 40 -7.75 0.73 -14.20
N ASP A 41 -6.49 0.30 -14.26
CA ASP A 41 -5.85 -0.09 -15.51
C ASP A 41 -6.57 -1.27 -16.18
N ASP A 42 -7.04 -2.25 -15.40
CA ASP A 42 -7.75 -3.44 -15.87
C ASP A 42 -9.17 -3.14 -16.36
N ARG A 43 -9.89 -2.22 -15.70
CA ARG A 43 -11.35 -2.07 -15.92
C ARG A 43 -11.75 -0.76 -16.58
N CYS A 44 -10.94 0.28 -16.46
CA CYS A 44 -11.30 1.64 -16.81
C CYS A 44 -10.39 2.23 -17.91
N ALA A 45 -9.10 1.87 -17.92
CA ALA A 45 -8.10 2.58 -18.73
C ALA A 45 -8.28 2.41 -20.24
N ASP A 46 -8.86 1.31 -20.72
CA ASP A 46 -9.10 1.11 -22.16
C ASP A 46 -10.03 2.19 -22.75
N CYS A 47 -10.94 2.75 -21.95
CA CYS A 47 -11.83 3.84 -22.37
C CYS A 47 -11.41 5.21 -21.82
N HIS A 48 -10.81 5.26 -20.62
CA HIS A 48 -10.54 6.51 -19.90
C HIS A 48 -9.06 6.92 -19.84
N GLY A 49 -8.14 6.06 -20.27
CA GLY A 49 -6.71 6.26 -20.10
C GLY A 49 -6.25 6.18 -18.64
N HIS A 50 -5.07 6.72 -18.34
CA HIS A 50 -4.49 6.66 -17.00
C HIS A 50 -5.30 7.48 -15.96
N SER A 51 -5.53 6.91 -14.78
CA SER A 51 -6.39 7.46 -13.71
C SER A 51 -6.08 8.92 -13.36
N GLY A 52 -4.80 9.24 -13.23
CA GLY A 52 -4.36 10.60 -12.90
C GLY A 52 -4.68 11.61 -14.02
N ALA A 53 -4.45 11.24 -15.28
CA ALA A 53 -4.73 12.12 -16.40
C ALA A 53 -6.25 12.34 -16.53
N PHE A 54 -7.02 11.26 -16.40
CA PHE A 54 -8.48 11.34 -16.36
C PHE A 54 -8.98 12.27 -15.25
N ALA A 55 -8.50 12.07 -14.01
CA ALA A 55 -8.96 12.85 -12.85
C ALA A 55 -8.71 14.34 -13.04
N ARG A 56 -7.52 14.74 -13.50
CA ARG A 56 -7.16 16.15 -13.70
C ARG A 56 -7.88 16.79 -14.88
N GLN A 57 -8.20 16.02 -15.91
CA GLN A 57 -8.85 16.53 -17.11
C GLN A 57 -10.38 16.62 -16.99
N PHE A 58 -11.01 15.65 -16.31
CA PHE A 58 -12.45 15.47 -16.34
C PHE A 58 -13.13 15.58 -14.98
N LEU A 59 -12.38 15.70 -13.89
CA LEU A 59 -12.91 15.93 -12.55
C LEU A 59 -12.43 17.26 -11.97
N ARG A 60 -13.21 17.76 -11.01
CA ARG A 60 -12.86 18.93 -10.20
C ARG A 60 -13.30 18.71 -8.76
N VAL A 61 -12.54 19.30 -7.85
CA VAL A 61 -12.90 19.36 -6.44
C VAL A 61 -13.73 20.61 -6.20
N SER A 62 -14.93 20.46 -5.64
CA SER A 62 -15.82 21.55 -5.28
C SER A 62 -16.24 21.37 -3.82
N GLY A 63 -15.74 22.24 -2.94
CA GLY A 63 -15.78 21.98 -1.50
C GLY A 63 -15.03 20.69 -1.18
N ASP A 64 -15.69 19.78 -0.46
CA ASP A 64 -15.11 18.48 -0.06
C ASP A 64 -15.50 17.34 -1.02
N GLU A 65 -16.11 17.65 -2.17
CA GLU A 65 -16.59 16.64 -3.12
C GLU A 65 -15.86 16.70 -4.47
N LEU A 66 -15.55 15.53 -5.01
CA LEU A 66 -15.15 15.32 -6.39
C LEU A 66 -16.38 15.23 -7.29
N GLN A 67 -16.41 16.05 -8.34
CA GLN A 67 -17.47 16.13 -9.31
C GLN A 67 -16.91 16.09 -10.74
N GLY A 68 -17.72 15.65 -11.70
CA GLY A 68 -17.38 15.80 -13.11
C GLY A 68 -17.47 17.26 -13.57
N TRP A 69 -16.66 17.66 -14.55
CA TRP A 69 -16.70 19.03 -15.09
C TRP A 69 -18.05 19.41 -15.69
N HIS A 70 -18.68 18.47 -16.40
CA HIS A 70 -19.93 18.69 -17.14
C HIS A 70 -21.15 18.11 -16.44
N HIS A 71 -20.95 17.21 -15.48
CA HIS A 71 -22.00 16.52 -14.74
C HIS A 71 -21.68 16.57 -13.25
N VAL A 72 -22.45 17.37 -12.52
CA VAL A 72 -22.33 17.55 -11.06
C VAL A 72 -23.12 16.50 -10.27
N HIS A 73 -23.52 15.40 -10.92
CA HIS A 73 -24.21 14.31 -10.25
C HIS A 73 -23.26 13.57 -9.31
N ASP A 74 -23.83 12.85 -8.34
CA ASP A 74 -23.08 12.05 -7.38
C ASP A 74 -22.15 11.06 -8.09
N LEU A 75 -20.85 11.36 -8.06
CA LEU A 75 -19.83 10.55 -8.73
C LEU A 75 -19.73 9.15 -8.10
N ARG A 76 -20.02 8.97 -6.81
CA ARG A 76 -20.04 7.64 -6.20
C ARG A 76 -21.17 6.80 -6.78
N LEU A 77 -22.36 7.38 -6.89
CA LEU A 77 -23.50 6.71 -7.54
C LEU A 77 -23.19 6.37 -8.99
N PHE A 78 -22.53 7.28 -9.72
CA PHE A 78 -22.08 7.00 -11.08
C PHE A 78 -21.10 5.82 -11.13
N LEU A 79 -20.06 5.85 -10.32
CA LEU A 79 -19.05 4.76 -10.23
C LEU A 79 -19.69 3.41 -9.86
N HIS A 80 -20.63 3.41 -8.91
CA HIS A 80 -21.38 2.21 -8.54
C HIS A 80 -22.17 1.63 -9.73
N ASN A 81 -22.79 2.50 -10.52
CA ASN A 81 -23.55 2.09 -11.70
C ASN A 81 -22.65 1.86 -12.93
N HIS A 82 -21.36 2.19 -12.83
CA HIS A 82 -20.38 2.17 -13.91
C HIS A 82 -19.15 1.37 -13.50
N TYR A 83 -19.35 0.05 -13.40
CA TYR A 83 -18.32 -0.97 -13.21
C TYR A 83 -17.69 -1.09 -11.82
N LEU A 84 -18.01 -0.29 -10.80
CA LEU A 84 -17.48 -0.53 -9.45
C LEU A 84 -18.57 -1.02 -8.48
N ALA A 85 -18.18 -1.77 -7.45
CA ALA A 85 -19.13 -2.24 -6.43
C ALA A 85 -18.57 -2.17 -5.01
N GLY A 86 -19.48 -2.02 -4.03
CA GLY A 86 -19.15 -2.07 -2.61
C GLY A 86 -18.00 -1.13 -2.23
N LYS A 87 -16.95 -1.69 -1.61
CA LYS A 87 -15.80 -0.93 -1.10
C LYS A 87 -14.91 -0.35 -2.21
N GLU A 88 -15.04 -0.80 -3.46
CA GLU A 88 -14.26 -0.29 -4.59
C GLU A 88 -14.67 1.13 -4.94
N VAL A 89 -15.96 1.46 -4.82
CA VAL A 89 -16.52 2.76 -5.18
C VAL A 89 -15.82 3.88 -4.40
N ASP A 90 -15.81 3.77 -3.08
CA ASP A 90 -15.16 4.78 -2.22
C ASP A 90 -13.64 4.77 -2.39
N ALA A 91 -13.04 3.59 -2.60
CA ALA A 91 -11.60 3.48 -2.75
C ALA A 91 -11.11 4.19 -4.03
N VAL A 92 -11.76 3.91 -5.16
CA VAL A 92 -11.45 4.56 -6.44
C VAL A 92 -11.84 6.04 -6.40
N TYR A 93 -12.97 6.40 -5.82
CA TYR A 93 -13.34 7.81 -5.62
C TYR A 93 -12.24 8.58 -4.88
N ASN A 94 -11.75 8.04 -3.76
CA ASN A 94 -10.72 8.71 -2.96
C ASN A 94 -9.37 8.78 -3.70
N MET A 95 -9.02 7.74 -4.47
CA MET A 95 -7.84 7.78 -5.34
C MET A 95 -7.98 8.89 -6.39
N LEU A 96 -9.12 8.97 -7.08
CA LEU A 96 -9.38 10.00 -8.08
C LEU A 96 -9.42 11.41 -7.47
N TYR A 97 -9.97 11.55 -6.26
CA TYR A 97 -9.96 12.80 -5.52
C TYR A 97 -8.51 13.25 -5.29
N ALA A 98 -7.68 12.37 -4.74
CA ALA A 98 -6.26 12.68 -4.51
C ALA A 98 -5.52 13.03 -5.81
N GLN A 99 -5.82 12.36 -6.91
CA GLN A 99 -5.24 12.64 -8.22
C GLN A 99 -5.68 14.00 -8.80
N ALA A 100 -6.92 14.42 -8.55
CA ALA A 100 -7.43 15.72 -8.98
C ALA A 100 -6.90 16.87 -8.10
N SER A 101 -6.69 16.62 -6.80
CA SER A 101 -6.28 17.64 -5.82
C SER A 101 -4.79 17.95 -5.81
N ILE A 102 -3.94 17.03 -6.27
CA ILE A 102 -2.48 17.14 -6.11
C ILE A 102 -1.81 17.36 -7.46
N GLN A 103 -0.85 18.29 -7.48
CA GLN A 103 -0.06 18.58 -8.67
C GLN A 103 0.68 17.33 -9.17
N GLU A 104 0.73 17.15 -10.49
CA GLU A 104 1.34 15.99 -11.15
C GLU A 104 2.89 16.02 -11.16
N ARG A 105 3.50 16.45 -10.04
CA ARG A 105 4.95 16.67 -9.92
C ARG A 105 5.76 15.42 -10.23
N PHE A 106 5.36 14.24 -9.74
CA PHE A 106 6.09 12.99 -10.03
C PHE A 106 6.21 12.74 -11.53
N LYS A 107 5.16 12.96 -12.31
CA LYS A 107 5.24 12.78 -13.76
C LYS A 107 6.19 13.78 -14.41
N ASN A 108 6.10 15.03 -13.99
CA ASN A 108 6.86 16.11 -14.61
C ASN A 108 8.34 16.08 -14.23
N GLU A 109 8.66 15.60 -13.02
CA GLU A 109 10.00 15.73 -12.42
C GLU A 109 10.72 14.37 -12.31
N CYS A 110 9.99 13.26 -12.20
CA CYS A 110 10.56 11.93 -11.95
C CYS A 110 10.40 10.95 -13.12
N SER A 111 9.46 11.17 -14.06
CA SER A 111 9.15 10.18 -15.10
C SER A 111 10.20 10.03 -16.22
N ASN A 112 11.27 10.82 -16.19
CA ASN A 112 12.42 10.59 -17.08
C ASN A 112 13.22 9.34 -16.69
N CYS A 113 13.16 8.93 -15.42
CA CYS A 113 13.86 7.75 -14.91
C CYS A 113 12.91 6.68 -14.34
N HIS A 114 11.71 7.11 -13.93
CA HIS A 114 10.67 6.23 -13.41
C HIS A 114 9.47 6.23 -14.37
N GLU A 115 8.64 5.21 -14.33
CA GLU A 115 7.41 5.22 -15.13
C GLU A 115 6.33 6.02 -14.37
N SER A 116 5.29 5.36 -13.86
CA SER A 116 4.33 5.96 -12.94
C SER A 116 4.77 5.80 -11.49
N ALA A 117 4.27 6.68 -10.61
CA ALA A 117 4.51 6.58 -9.17
C ALA A 117 3.93 5.27 -8.60
N SER A 118 2.75 4.84 -9.05
CA SER A 118 2.13 3.59 -8.61
C SER A 118 2.95 2.36 -9.01
N LYS A 119 3.47 2.33 -10.23
CA LYS A 119 4.38 1.26 -10.66
C LYS A 119 5.70 1.29 -9.90
N PHE A 120 6.28 2.46 -9.67
CA PHE A 120 7.50 2.58 -8.87
C PHE A 120 7.31 2.05 -7.45
N VAL A 121 6.22 2.47 -6.79
CA VAL A 121 5.84 1.97 -5.46
C VAL A 121 5.71 0.46 -5.48
N ARG A 122 4.89 -0.09 -6.40
CA ARG A 122 4.64 -1.53 -6.55
C ARG A 122 5.93 -2.34 -6.68
N ASP A 123 6.77 -1.94 -7.62
CA ASP A 123 7.92 -2.73 -8.06
C ASP A 123 9.14 -2.57 -7.15
N ARG A 124 9.31 -1.39 -6.54
CA ARG A 124 10.56 -1.02 -5.85
C ARG A 124 10.41 -0.79 -4.36
N LEU A 125 9.21 -0.52 -3.87
CA LEU A 125 9.00 -0.12 -2.48
C LEU A 125 8.18 -1.14 -1.71
N VAL A 126 8.26 -1.10 -0.39
CA VAL A 126 7.42 -1.88 0.50
C VAL A 126 7.07 -1.04 1.71
N PHE A 127 5.80 -1.05 2.08
CA PHE A 127 5.30 -0.29 3.21
C PHE A 127 5.18 -1.18 4.45
N ARG A 128 5.89 -0.84 5.52
CA ARG A 128 5.94 -1.60 6.78
C ARG A 128 6.00 -0.64 7.95
N ASP A 129 5.16 -0.86 8.94
CA ASP A 129 5.15 -0.10 10.20
C ASP A 129 5.10 1.42 10.00
N GLY A 130 4.31 1.88 9.02
CA GLY A 130 4.16 3.29 8.69
C GLY A 130 5.29 3.91 7.85
N VAL A 131 6.29 3.11 7.44
CA VAL A 131 7.47 3.61 6.73
C VAL A 131 7.62 2.91 5.37
N LEU A 132 7.96 3.70 4.35
CA LEU A 132 8.35 3.18 3.04
C LEU A 132 9.82 2.80 3.00
N PHE A 133 10.08 1.56 2.60
CA PHE A 133 11.43 1.02 2.41
C PHE A 133 11.67 0.62 0.97
N SER A 134 12.91 0.76 0.52
CA SER A 134 13.37 0.16 -0.73
C SER A 134 13.39 -1.37 -0.61
N ARG A 135 12.85 -2.08 -1.59
CA ARG A 135 12.98 -3.55 -1.71
C ARG A 135 14.41 -3.98 -2.04
N ILE A 136 15.19 -3.10 -2.67
CA ILE A 136 16.56 -3.41 -3.12
C ILE A 136 17.53 -3.30 -1.96
N THR A 137 17.48 -2.19 -1.22
CA THR A 137 18.47 -1.89 -0.18
C THR A 137 17.96 -2.13 1.23
N GLY A 138 16.64 -2.20 1.43
CA GLY A 138 16.03 -2.27 2.76
C GLY A 138 16.07 -0.95 3.54
N HIS A 139 16.62 0.13 2.98
CA HIS A 139 16.68 1.43 3.65
C HIS A 139 15.38 2.23 3.49
N PRO A 140 15.06 3.14 4.43
CA PRO A 140 13.94 4.06 4.30
C PRO A 140 14.05 4.93 3.05
N VAL A 141 12.94 5.11 2.33
CA VAL A 141 12.89 5.90 1.08
C VAL A 141 13.26 7.36 1.33
N ARG A 142 12.82 7.93 2.46
CA ARG A 142 13.13 9.32 2.82
C ARG A 142 14.64 9.61 2.79
N GLY A 143 15.45 8.79 3.44
CA GLY A 143 16.91 8.99 3.48
C GLY A 143 17.58 8.86 2.12
N PHE A 144 16.99 8.08 1.19
CA PHE A 144 17.44 8.05 -0.19
C PHE A 144 17.08 9.35 -0.93
N LEU A 145 15.86 9.88 -0.73
CA LEU A 145 15.41 11.12 -1.38
C LEU A 145 16.26 12.33 -1.00
N GLU A 146 16.77 12.40 0.24
CA GLU A 146 17.69 13.45 0.71
C GLU A 146 18.97 13.57 -0.15
N HIS A 147 19.34 12.50 -0.86
CA HIS A 147 20.54 12.46 -1.70
C HIS A 147 20.20 12.24 -3.18
N HIS A 148 18.92 12.12 -3.53
CA HIS A 148 18.47 11.91 -4.89
C HIS A 148 18.16 13.25 -5.54
N LYS A 149 18.72 13.50 -6.73
CA LYS A 149 18.37 14.67 -7.56
C LYS A 149 18.60 16.05 -6.90
N ASN A 150 19.31 16.10 -5.76
CA ASN A 150 19.51 17.32 -4.97
C ASN A 150 18.17 18.01 -4.63
N LEU A 151 17.20 17.22 -4.18
CA LEU A 151 15.91 17.73 -3.72
C LEU A 151 16.08 18.62 -2.48
N GLU A 152 15.31 19.70 -2.42
CA GLU A 152 15.22 20.51 -1.20
C GLU A 152 14.44 19.74 -0.11
N PRO A 153 14.61 20.08 1.18
CA PRO A 153 13.92 19.38 2.28
C PRO A 153 12.39 19.29 2.10
N ASP A 154 11.76 20.37 1.66
CA ASP A 154 10.31 20.41 1.42
C ASP A 154 9.88 19.49 0.27
N ASP A 155 10.74 19.29 -0.74
CA ASP A 155 10.49 18.34 -1.82
C ASP A 155 10.64 16.90 -1.36
N VAL A 156 11.62 16.63 -0.48
CA VAL A 156 11.77 15.31 0.15
C VAL A 156 10.52 14.95 0.94
N ASP A 157 9.98 15.91 1.71
CA ASP A 157 8.72 15.75 2.45
C ASP A 157 7.57 15.45 1.49
N PHE A 158 7.38 16.30 0.48
CA PHE A 158 6.34 16.13 -0.53
C PHE A 158 6.39 14.75 -1.20
N TYR A 159 7.55 14.30 -1.68
CA TYR A 159 7.67 13.02 -2.36
C TYR A 159 7.51 11.83 -1.42
N THR A 160 7.97 11.96 -0.17
CA THR A 160 7.77 10.92 0.84
C THR A 160 6.27 10.73 1.14
N GLU A 161 5.53 11.82 1.32
CA GLU A 161 4.09 11.78 1.55
C GLU A 161 3.31 11.26 0.34
N LEU A 162 3.65 11.75 -0.86
CA LEU A 162 3.04 11.30 -2.11
C LEU A 162 3.19 9.79 -2.31
N LEU A 163 4.41 9.28 -2.17
CA LEU A 163 4.68 7.85 -2.35
C LEU A 163 4.01 7.01 -1.24
N THR A 164 3.95 7.52 -0.01
CA THR A 164 3.28 6.84 1.10
C THR A 164 1.79 6.73 0.86
N ARG A 165 1.13 7.81 0.43
CA ARG A 165 -0.28 7.78 0.02
C ARG A 165 -0.52 6.75 -1.07
N ILE A 166 0.30 6.76 -2.12
CA ILE A 166 0.19 5.79 -3.23
C ILE A 166 0.43 4.36 -2.74
N ALA A 167 1.30 4.13 -1.77
CA ALA A 167 1.48 2.82 -1.17
C ALA A 167 0.23 2.31 -0.45
N HIS A 168 -0.58 3.19 0.15
CA HIS A 168 -1.90 2.82 0.67
C HIS A 168 -2.94 2.53 -0.42
N GLU A 169 -2.73 3.04 -1.63
CA GLU A 169 -3.56 2.74 -2.82
C GLU A 169 -3.11 1.43 -3.50
N VAL A 170 -1.83 1.08 -3.42
CA VAL A 170 -1.24 -0.14 -4.02
C VAL A 170 -1.32 -1.35 -3.10
N TYR A 171 -1.12 -1.18 -1.79
CA TYR A 171 -1.08 -2.26 -0.79
C TYR A 171 -2.31 -2.27 0.12
N ARG A 172 -3.44 -1.76 -0.36
CA ARG A 172 -4.67 -1.57 0.42
C ARG A 172 -5.14 -2.89 1.06
N PRO A 173 -5.28 -3.01 2.40
CA PRO A 173 -5.71 -4.26 3.04
C PRO A 173 -7.12 -4.72 2.66
#